data_AF-A0A521TIT4-F1
#
_entry.id   AF-A0A521TIT4-F1
#
_cell.length_a   1.000
_cell.length_b   1.000
_cell.length_c   1.000
_cell.angle_alpha   90.00
_cell.angle_beta   90.00
_cell.angle_gamma   90.00
#
_symmetry.space_group_name_H-M   'P 1'
#
loop_
_entity.id
_entity.type
_entity.pdbx_description
1 polymer ?
#
loop_
_entity_poly.entity_id
_entity_poly.type
_entity_poly.pdbx_seq_one_letter_code
_entity_poly.pdbx_strand_id
1 'polypeptide(L)'
;MRTAELLTPPLPLLVPAETFDGLNWHPSTTLTWRCATGSLALNDLDDQMPLGLAFVLRVPWPALPTELAWLHTGRAHAAALGITDELALAPYAIDDATDLLYAERRPPTETFWLSADNANGLYWALHDWSHFHNHGEFTDRPSTELQCDAAALVWLWINRAAIGLPDAHWEVLRRGALANHVALRDATPGTRCPPPRVLEDAAALQALARELSGRVEVQEG
;
A
#
# COMPACT_ATOMS: atom_id res chain seq x y z
N MET A 1 19.60 7.29 -4.94
CA MET A 1 18.46 6.83 -4.12
C MET A 1 18.79 7.06 -2.66
N ARG A 2 17.79 7.41 -1.85
CA ARG A 2 17.86 7.36 -0.38
C ARG A 2 16.96 6.22 0.11
N THR A 3 17.21 5.74 1.32
CA THR A 3 16.31 4.81 2.00
C THR A 3 15.60 5.54 3.13
N ALA A 4 14.31 5.28 3.30
CA ALA A 4 13.49 5.73 4.40
C ALA A 4 12.72 4.54 4.99
N GLU A 5 12.51 4.54 6.30
CA GLU A 5 11.58 3.61 6.94
C GLU A 5 10.23 4.31 7.07
N LEU A 6 9.20 3.74 6.46
CA LEU A 6 7.83 4.22 6.56
C LEU A 6 7.16 3.54 7.73
N LEU A 7 6.48 4.30 8.59
CA LEU A 7 5.62 3.74 9.61
C LEU A 7 4.31 3.28 8.97
N THR A 8 3.98 2.00 9.11
CA THR A 8 2.75 1.37 8.61
C THR A 8 1.99 0.68 9.74
N PRO A 9 1.69 1.35 10.88
CA PRO A 9 1.07 0.69 12.01
C PRO A 9 -0.27 0.03 11.64
N PRO A 10 -0.60 -1.12 12.26
CA PRO A 10 -1.89 -1.78 12.15
C PRO A 10 -3.08 -0.80 12.22
N LEU A 11 -3.97 -0.80 11.21
CA LEU A 11 -5.23 -0.07 11.26
C LEU A 11 -6.32 -0.91 11.95
N PRO A 12 -7.29 -0.27 12.63
CA PRO A 12 -8.53 -0.94 12.99
C PRO A 12 -9.27 -1.40 11.72
N LEU A 13 -10.03 -2.48 11.84
CA LEU A 13 -10.90 -2.96 10.76
C LEU A 13 -12.03 -1.95 10.54
N LEU A 14 -12.12 -1.45 9.30
CA LEU A 14 -13.17 -0.57 8.81
C LEU A 14 -14.28 -1.35 8.10
N VAL A 15 -14.01 -2.62 7.80
CA VAL A 15 -14.88 -3.55 7.08
C VAL A 15 -15.12 -4.81 7.92
N PRO A 16 -16.08 -5.67 7.56
CA PRO A 16 -16.32 -6.91 8.28
C PRO A 16 -15.07 -7.79 8.37
N ALA A 17 -14.89 -8.47 9.51
CA ALA A 17 -13.67 -9.25 9.79
C ALA A 17 -13.47 -10.44 8.85
N GLU A 18 -14.54 -10.95 8.23
CA GLU A 18 -14.44 -11.97 7.19
C GLU A 18 -13.79 -11.47 5.89
N THR A 19 -13.64 -10.15 5.72
CA THR A 19 -13.01 -9.54 4.54
C THR A 19 -11.55 -9.17 4.77
N PHE A 20 -11.10 -9.05 6.01
CA PHE A 20 -9.73 -8.65 6.32
C PHE A 20 -9.34 -9.12 7.74
N ASP A 21 -8.39 -10.04 7.87
CA ASP A 21 -7.87 -10.56 9.16
C ASP A 21 -6.43 -10.07 9.47
N GLY A 22 -6.04 -8.97 8.83
CA GLY A 22 -4.69 -8.92 8.31
C GLY A 22 -3.51 -8.73 9.22
N LEU A 23 -3.76 -8.26 10.43
CA LEU A 23 -2.70 -7.90 11.36
C LEU A 23 -2.60 -8.91 12.51
N ASN A 24 -3.47 -9.93 12.52
CA ASN A 24 -3.49 -10.97 13.55
C ASN A 24 -2.34 -11.99 13.41
N TRP A 25 -1.81 -12.20 12.20
CA TRP A 25 -0.70 -13.14 11.99
C TRP A 25 0.66 -12.46 11.86
N HIS A 26 0.73 -11.22 11.35
CA HIS A 26 1.95 -10.42 11.32
C HIS A 26 1.67 -8.91 11.29
N PRO A 27 1.77 -8.19 12.41
CA PRO A 27 1.64 -6.73 12.43
C PRO A 27 2.90 -6.10 11.83
N SER A 28 2.92 -5.89 10.52
CA SER A 28 3.97 -5.12 9.88
C SER A 28 3.84 -3.65 10.25
N THR A 29 4.66 -3.15 11.18
CA THR A 29 4.62 -1.76 11.63
C THR A 29 5.48 -0.82 10.79
N THR A 30 6.35 -1.36 9.92
CA THR A 30 7.24 -0.56 9.07
C THR A 30 7.36 -1.11 7.65
N LEU A 31 7.77 -0.25 6.73
CA LEU A 31 8.13 -0.61 5.36
C LEU A 31 9.38 0.17 4.93
N THR A 32 10.46 -0.56 4.61
CA THR A 32 11.66 0.03 4.00
C THR A 32 11.33 0.52 2.59
N TRP A 33 11.58 1.80 2.32
CA TRP A 33 11.33 2.45 1.03
C TRP A 33 12.62 3.06 0.46
N ARG A 34 13.03 2.62 -0.74
CA ARG A 34 14.03 3.31 -1.56
C ARG A 34 13.33 4.34 -2.44
N CYS A 35 13.77 5.59 -2.32
CA CYS A 35 13.19 6.71 -3.06
C CYS A 35 14.22 7.61 -3.70
N ALA A 36 13.75 8.41 -4.66
CA ALA A 36 14.52 9.48 -5.24
C ALA A 36 14.91 10.52 -4.17
N THR A 37 16.04 11.20 -4.39
CA THR A 37 16.58 12.21 -3.47
C THR A 37 15.91 13.59 -3.62
N GLY A 38 14.83 13.69 -4.40
CA GLY A 38 14.10 14.93 -4.69
C GLY A 38 12.74 15.02 -3.98
N SER A 39 12.02 16.11 -4.27
CA SER A 39 10.63 16.28 -3.84
C SER A 39 9.73 15.22 -4.47
N LEU A 40 8.76 14.70 -3.71
CA LEU A 40 7.82 13.70 -4.19
C LEU A 40 6.80 14.35 -5.14
N ALA A 41 7.00 14.13 -6.44
CA ALA A 41 6.10 14.63 -7.48
C ALA A 41 4.76 13.88 -7.43
N LEU A 42 3.67 14.60 -7.73
CA LEU A 42 2.37 14.01 -8.01
C LEU A 42 2.16 14.06 -9.52
N ASN A 43 2.05 12.90 -10.15
CA ASN A 43 1.72 12.77 -11.56
C ASN A 43 0.20 12.81 -11.75
N ASP A 44 -0.24 12.98 -12.99
CA ASP A 44 -1.65 12.86 -13.34
C ASP A 44 -2.20 11.48 -12.92
N LEU A 45 -3.36 11.47 -12.29
CA LEU A 45 -4.09 10.26 -11.92
C LEU A 45 -4.90 9.80 -13.14
N ASP A 46 -4.24 9.16 -14.11
CA ASP A 46 -4.90 8.49 -15.22
C ASP A 46 -4.98 6.96 -14.98
N ASP A 47 -5.77 6.27 -15.81
CA ASP A 47 -5.99 4.82 -15.70
C ASP A 47 -4.80 3.98 -16.19
N GLN A 48 -3.64 4.58 -16.52
CA GLN A 48 -2.46 3.80 -16.85
C GLN A 48 -1.88 3.19 -15.59
N MET A 49 -1.63 1.87 -15.63
CA MET A 49 -1.01 1.07 -14.57
C MET A 49 0.12 1.87 -13.91
N PRO A 50 0.19 1.99 -12.57
CA PRO A 50 1.06 2.97 -11.92
C PRO A 50 2.53 2.73 -12.27
N LEU A 51 3.01 3.50 -13.24
CA LEU A 51 4.41 3.56 -13.63
C LEU A 51 5.13 4.33 -12.52
N GLY A 52 5.67 3.62 -11.53
CA GLY A 52 6.57 4.22 -10.55
C GLY A 52 6.64 3.50 -9.20
N LEU A 53 6.34 2.20 -9.14
CA LEU A 53 6.49 1.40 -7.92
C LEU A 53 6.92 -0.03 -8.22
N ALA A 54 7.62 -0.66 -7.27
CA ALA A 54 7.91 -2.08 -7.28
C ALA A 54 8.20 -2.59 -5.85
N PHE A 55 7.63 -3.75 -5.49
CA PHE A 55 8.08 -4.49 -4.32
C PHE A 55 9.26 -5.37 -4.71
N VAL A 56 10.42 -5.09 -4.14
CA VAL A 56 11.66 -5.77 -4.49
C VAL A 56 11.97 -6.81 -3.43
N LEU A 57 12.27 -8.03 -3.86
CA LEU A 57 12.60 -9.13 -2.98
C LEU A 57 13.93 -8.84 -2.26
N ARG A 58 13.94 -9.02 -0.93
CA ARG A 58 15.18 -8.94 -0.13
C ARG A 58 16.13 -10.09 -0.45
N VAL A 59 15.56 -11.26 -0.67
CA VAL A 59 16.25 -12.48 -1.09
C VAL A 59 15.34 -13.25 -2.05
N PRO A 60 15.88 -14.04 -2.99
CA PRO A 60 15.08 -14.92 -3.82
C PRO A 60 14.13 -15.78 -2.98
N TRP A 61 12.87 -15.86 -3.40
CA TRP A 61 11.84 -16.62 -2.71
C TRP A 61 11.27 -17.68 -3.66
N PRO A 62 11.67 -18.96 -3.51
CA PRO A 62 11.30 -20.02 -4.47
C PRO A 62 9.81 -20.30 -4.60
N ALA A 63 9.00 -19.91 -3.61
CA ALA A 63 7.56 -20.11 -3.62
C ALA A 63 6.85 -19.21 -4.63
N LEU A 64 7.39 -18.01 -4.85
CA LEU A 64 6.91 -17.09 -5.86
C LEU A 64 7.63 -17.41 -7.18
N PRO A 65 6.92 -17.90 -8.21
CA PRO A 65 7.54 -18.20 -9.49
C PRO A 65 8.28 -16.98 -10.06
N THR A 66 9.46 -17.20 -10.63
CA THR A 66 10.33 -16.10 -11.07
C THR A 66 9.71 -15.25 -12.19
N GLU A 67 8.81 -15.84 -12.97
CA GLU A 67 7.98 -15.17 -13.97
C GLU A 67 6.99 -14.15 -13.37
N LEU A 68 6.67 -14.28 -12.07
CA LEU A 68 5.91 -13.31 -11.29
C LEU A 68 6.83 -12.31 -10.54
N ALA A 69 8.14 -12.55 -10.53
CA ALA A 69 9.15 -11.74 -9.85
C ALA A 69 10.03 -10.93 -10.81
N TRP A 70 9.52 -10.66 -12.02
CA TRP A 70 10.27 -9.95 -13.06
C TRP A 70 9.69 -8.56 -13.37
N LEU A 71 10.57 -7.60 -13.70
CA LEU A 71 10.18 -6.25 -14.09
C LEU A 71 9.43 -6.26 -15.44
N HIS A 72 8.11 -6.43 -15.40
CA HIS A 72 7.19 -6.26 -16.54
C HIS A 72 7.20 -4.83 -17.11
N THR A 73 7.87 -3.91 -16.44
CA THR A 73 7.89 -2.49 -16.72
C THR A 73 9.08 -2.07 -17.62
N GLY A 74 9.95 -3.02 -17.99
CA GLY A 74 11.07 -2.80 -18.91
C GLY A 74 12.27 -2.07 -18.28
N ARG A 75 13.40 -2.07 -19.00
CA ARG A 75 14.70 -1.54 -18.50
C ARG A 75 14.62 -0.06 -18.06
N ALA A 76 13.81 0.75 -18.72
CA ALA A 76 13.67 2.17 -18.42
C ALA A 76 13.02 2.39 -17.04
N HIS A 77 11.99 1.61 -16.70
CA HIS A 77 11.34 1.70 -15.40
C HIS A 77 12.20 1.12 -14.28
N ALA A 78 12.90 0.00 -14.53
CA ALA A 78 13.90 -0.52 -13.59
C ALA A 78 14.94 0.55 -13.23
N ALA A 79 15.47 1.24 -14.25
CA ALA A 79 16.42 2.33 -14.06
C ALA A 79 15.83 3.51 -13.28
N ALA A 80 14.57 3.91 -13.56
CA ALA A 80 13.88 4.96 -12.81
C ALA A 80 13.71 4.61 -11.32
N LEU A 81 13.44 3.33 -11.04
CA LEU A 81 13.34 2.78 -9.68
C LEU A 81 14.68 2.39 -9.06
N GLY A 82 15.80 2.59 -9.76
CA GLY A 82 17.13 2.23 -9.29
C GLY A 82 17.31 0.73 -9.03
N ILE A 83 16.56 -0.11 -9.72
CA ILE A 83 16.64 -1.57 -9.67
C ILE A 83 17.56 -2.04 -10.79
N THR A 84 18.57 -2.84 -10.46
CA THR A 84 19.53 -3.35 -11.46
C THR A 84 19.39 -4.84 -11.65
N ASP A 85 19.71 -5.59 -10.61
CA ASP A 85 19.82 -7.05 -10.64
C ASP A 85 18.87 -7.71 -9.64
N GLU A 86 18.13 -6.92 -8.86
CA GLU A 86 17.17 -7.43 -7.89
C GLU A 86 15.88 -7.94 -8.57
N LEU A 87 15.29 -8.99 -7.98
CA LEU A 87 13.97 -9.50 -8.37
C LEU A 87 12.88 -8.61 -7.78
N ALA A 88 11.87 -8.29 -8.58
CA ALA A 88 10.78 -7.40 -8.17
C ALA A 88 9.43 -8.00 -8.56
N LEU A 89 8.49 -7.96 -7.62
CA LEU A 89 7.15 -8.49 -7.79
C LEU A 89 6.43 -7.79 -8.94
N ALA A 90 5.83 -8.58 -9.82
CA ALA A 90 4.96 -8.12 -10.87
C ALA A 90 3.70 -7.46 -10.27
N PRO A 91 3.21 -6.34 -10.82
CA PRO A 91 2.00 -5.68 -10.30
C PRO A 91 0.76 -6.59 -10.29
N TYR A 92 0.68 -7.56 -11.19
CA TYR A 92 -0.42 -8.52 -11.26
C TYR A 92 -0.25 -9.73 -10.33
N ALA A 93 0.86 -9.84 -9.61
CA ALA A 93 1.18 -10.98 -8.73
C ALA A 93 1.01 -10.64 -7.25
N ILE A 94 0.39 -9.50 -6.90
CA ILE A 94 0.13 -9.11 -5.51
C ILE A 94 -0.75 -10.16 -4.82
N ASP A 95 -1.82 -10.62 -5.47
CA ASP A 95 -2.75 -11.60 -4.93
C ASP A 95 -2.04 -12.94 -4.67
N ASP A 96 -1.32 -13.47 -5.69
CA ASP A 96 -0.54 -14.71 -5.56
C ASP A 96 0.51 -14.63 -4.45
N ALA A 97 1.22 -13.49 -4.35
CA ALA A 97 2.21 -13.28 -3.30
C ALA A 97 1.56 -13.20 -1.90
N THR A 98 0.38 -12.58 -1.78
CA THR A 98 -0.39 -12.50 -0.53
C THR A 98 -0.74 -13.90 -0.02
N ASP A 99 -1.28 -14.75 -0.89
CA ASP A 99 -1.64 -16.13 -0.56
C ASP A 99 -0.43 -16.95 -0.10
N LEU A 100 0.70 -16.81 -0.80
CA LEU A 100 1.94 -17.51 -0.47
C LEU A 100 2.58 -17.02 0.84
N LEU A 101 2.54 -15.71 1.12
CA LEU A 101 3.03 -15.13 2.37
C LEU A 101 2.27 -15.73 3.56
N TYR A 102 0.94 -15.83 3.43
CA TYR A 102 0.08 -16.45 4.43
C TYR A 102 0.35 -17.94 4.59
N ALA A 103 0.37 -18.68 3.48
CA ALA A 103 0.57 -20.13 3.46
C ALA A 103 1.91 -20.53 4.10
N GLU A 104 2.97 -19.77 3.86
CA GLU A 104 4.30 -20.02 4.42
C GLU A 104 4.55 -19.32 5.76
N ARG A 105 3.59 -18.54 6.27
CA ARG A 105 3.75 -17.69 7.48
C ARG A 105 4.98 -16.78 7.39
N ARG A 106 5.26 -16.26 6.19
CA ARG A 106 6.43 -15.45 5.91
C ARG A 106 6.10 -13.96 6.07
N PRO A 107 6.83 -13.21 6.90
CA PRO A 107 6.60 -11.77 7.05
C PRO A 107 6.80 -10.99 5.75
N PRO A 108 5.87 -10.08 5.37
CA PRO A 108 6.09 -9.18 4.23
C PRO A 108 7.35 -8.32 4.40
N THR A 109 7.64 -7.86 5.62
CA THR A 109 8.82 -7.04 5.95
C THR A 109 10.15 -7.74 5.72
N GLU A 110 10.20 -9.07 5.90
CA GLU A 110 11.38 -9.89 5.64
C GLU A 110 11.47 -10.34 4.18
N THR A 111 10.40 -10.15 3.41
CA THR A 111 10.30 -10.58 2.01
C THR A 111 10.58 -9.42 1.07
N PHE A 112 10.00 -8.26 1.33
CA PHE A 112 10.01 -7.13 0.41
C PHE A 112 10.60 -5.87 1.04
N TRP A 113 11.15 -5.03 0.16
CA TRP A 113 11.28 -3.59 0.36
C TRP A 113 10.61 -2.87 -0.82
N LEU A 114 10.23 -1.62 -0.64
CA LEU A 114 9.55 -0.84 -1.67
C LEU A 114 10.53 0.03 -2.45
N SER A 115 10.44 0.05 -3.79
CA SER A 115 10.90 1.17 -4.61
C SER A 115 9.71 1.94 -5.13
N ALA A 116 9.68 3.26 -4.95
CA ALA A 116 8.70 4.13 -5.61
C ALA A 116 9.29 5.52 -5.83
N ASP A 117 9.00 6.13 -6.98
CA ASP A 117 9.65 7.38 -7.41
C ASP A 117 8.73 8.62 -7.36
N ASN A 118 7.42 8.43 -7.18
CA ASN A 118 6.42 9.50 -7.15
C ASN A 118 5.30 9.24 -6.12
N ALA A 119 4.46 10.24 -5.86
CA ALA A 119 3.40 10.19 -4.85
C ALA A 119 2.30 9.17 -5.20
N ASN A 120 1.96 9.03 -6.48
CA ASN A 120 0.97 8.06 -6.97
C ASN A 120 1.50 6.64 -6.74
N GLY A 121 2.76 6.38 -7.10
CA GLY A 121 3.43 5.11 -6.89
C GLY A 121 3.54 4.75 -5.42
N LEU A 122 3.87 5.72 -4.56
CA LEU A 122 3.90 5.50 -3.12
C LEU A 122 2.51 5.22 -2.53
N TYR A 123 1.48 5.92 -2.98
CA TYR A 123 0.09 5.65 -2.60
C TYR A 123 -0.32 4.21 -2.93
N TRP A 124 -0.16 3.80 -4.20
CA TRP A 124 -0.53 2.47 -4.65
C TRP A 124 0.32 1.38 -3.99
N ALA A 125 1.60 1.65 -3.74
CA ALA A 125 2.43 0.73 -2.98
C ALA A 125 1.95 0.56 -1.54
N LEU A 126 1.53 1.63 -0.86
CA LEU A 126 0.99 1.51 0.49
C LEU A 126 -0.38 0.83 0.51
N HIS A 127 -1.18 1.01 -0.54
CA HIS A 127 -2.42 0.28 -0.75
C HIS A 127 -2.14 -1.24 -0.87
N ASP A 128 -1.22 -1.63 -1.74
CA ASP A 128 -0.82 -3.04 -1.94
C ASP A 128 -0.11 -3.61 -0.69
N TRP A 129 0.60 -2.78 0.06
CA TRP A 129 1.17 -3.18 1.33
C TRP A 129 0.10 -3.55 2.37
N SER A 130 -1.00 -2.79 2.41
CA SER A 130 -2.19 -3.18 3.17
C SER A 130 -2.77 -4.48 2.63
N HIS A 131 -2.76 -4.67 1.31
CA HIS A 131 -3.27 -5.86 0.66
C HIS A 131 -2.56 -7.17 1.06
N PHE A 132 -1.24 -7.15 1.30
CA PHE A 132 -0.53 -8.34 1.85
C PHE A 132 -1.02 -8.81 3.22
N HIS A 133 -1.82 -7.98 3.88
CA HIS A 133 -2.48 -8.31 5.12
C HIS A 133 -3.93 -8.76 4.85
N ASN A 134 -4.53 -8.56 3.69
CA ASN A 134 -5.85 -9.13 3.43
C ASN A 134 -5.80 -10.68 3.42
N HIS A 135 -6.73 -11.33 4.12
CA HIS A 135 -6.97 -12.78 4.07
C HIS A 135 -8.48 -13.01 4.01
N GLY A 136 -8.94 -13.79 3.04
CA GLY A 136 -10.35 -14.12 2.85
C GLY A 136 -10.74 -14.18 1.37
N GLU A 137 -11.95 -14.64 1.08
CA GLU A 137 -12.43 -14.61 -0.30
C GLU A 137 -12.61 -13.14 -0.75
N PHE A 138 -12.04 -12.76 -1.89
CA PHE A 138 -12.23 -11.46 -2.57
C PHE A 138 -13.64 -11.27 -3.15
N THR A 139 -14.66 -11.76 -2.46
CA THR A 139 -16.06 -11.73 -2.91
C THR A 139 -16.71 -10.37 -2.73
N ASP A 140 -16.14 -9.50 -1.89
CA ASP A 140 -16.59 -8.12 -1.71
C ASP A 140 -15.45 -7.12 -1.95
N ARG A 141 -15.03 -7.02 -3.21
CA ARG A 141 -13.97 -6.09 -3.66
C ARG A 141 -14.09 -4.67 -3.08
N PRO A 142 -15.28 -4.02 -3.03
CA PRO A 142 -15.40 -2.71 -2.40
C PRO A 142 -14.90 -2.66 -0.95
N SER A 143 -15.12 -3.71 -0.16
CA SER A 143 -14.64 -3.77 1.23
C SER A 143 -13.12 -3.84 1.31
N THR A 144 -12.49 -4.69 0.50
CA THR A 144 -11.02 -4.76 0.42
C THR A 144 -10.41 -3.41 0.05
N GLU A 145 -10.93 -2.78 -1.00
CA GLU A 145 -10.41 -1.51 -1.53
C GLU A 145 -10.58 -0.38 -0.49
N LEU A 146 -11.72 -0.33 0.23
CA LEU A 146 -11.91 0.64 1.32
C LEU A 146 -10.84 0.53 2.41
N GLN A 147 -10.55 -0.69 2.87
CA GLN A 147 -9.56 -0.92 3.92
C GLN A 147 -8.16 -0.54 3.45
N CYS A 148 -7.79 -0.92 2.22
CA CYS A 148 -6.47 -0.66 1.65
C CYS A 148 -6.25 0.82 1.33
N ASP A 149 -7.24 1.50 0.74
CA ASP A 149 -7.21 2.95 0.48
C ASP A 149 -7.07 3.75 1.78
N ALA A 150 -7.88 3.41 2.80
CA ALA A 150 -7.81 4.07 4.09
C ALA A 150 -6.45 3.86 4.77
N ALA A 151 -5.90 2.64 4.72
CA ALA A 151 -4.56 2.35 5.22
C ALA A 151 -3.48 3.18 4.51
N ALA A 152 -3.51 3.20 3.18
CA ALA A 152 -2.55 3.98 2.38
C ALA A 152 -2.60 5.47 2.74
N LEU A 153 -3.79 6.07 2.81
CA LEU A 153 -3.95 7.49 3.14
C LEU A 153 -3.51 7.82 4.57
N VAL A 154 -3.83 6.95 5.53
CA VAL A 154 -3.40 7.10 6.92
C VAL A 154 -1.87 7.01 7.02
N TRP A 155 -1.25 6.00 6.43
CA TRP A 155 0.20 5.84 6.46
C TRP A 155 0.94 6.96 5.72
N LEU A 156 0.42 7.44 4.58
CA LEU A 156 0.94 8.64 3.93
C LEU A 156 0.90 9.84 4.88
N TRP A 157 -0.21 10.04 5.60
CA TRP A 157 -0.35 11.15 6.53
C TRP A 157 0.63 11.06 7.71
N ILE A 158 0.80 9.87 8.28
CA ILE A 158 1.77 9.61 9.36
C ILE A 158 3.18 10.00 8.90
N ASN A 159 3.57 9.58 7.69
CA ASN A 159 4.92 9.76 7.18
C ASN A 159 5.14 11.10 6.46
N ARG A 160 4.09 11.91 6.24
CA ARG A 160 4.10 13.05 5.30
C ARG A 160 5.28 14.00 5.48
N ALA A 161 5.66 14.30 6.72
CA ALA A 161 6.76 15.20 7.03
C ALA A 161 8.11 14.58 6.66
N ALA A 162 8.33 13.30 6.97
CA ALA A 162 9.56 12.58 6.68
C ALA A 162 9.76 12.31 5.18
N ILE A 163 8.67 12.18 4.43
CA ILE A 163 8.70 11.91 3.00
C ILE A 163 8.56 13.19 2.15
N GLY A 164 8.30 14.34 2.77
CA GLY A 164 8.09 15.61 2.08
C GLY A 164 6.83 15.62 1.21
N LEU A 165 5.75 14.94 1.63
CA LEU A 165 4.47 14.94 0.93
C LEU A 165 3.67 16.22 1.28
N PRO A 166 3.35 17.09 0.31
CA PRO A 166 2.50 18.24 0.55
C PRO A 166 1.06 17.83 0.88
N ASP A 167 0.41 18.58 1.78
CA ASP A 167 -1.01 18.37 2.14
C ASP A 167 -1.93 18.39 0.91
N ALA A 168 -1.63 19.24 -0.07
CA ALA A 168 -2.38 19.31 -1.33
C ALA A 168 -2.28 18.02 -2.15
N HIS A 169 -1.12 17.34 -2.15
CA HIS A 169 -0.98 16.06 -2.86
C HIS A 169 -1.77 14.97 -2.16
N TRP A 170 -1.68 14.90 -0.83
CA TRP A 170 -2.47 13.96 -0.04
C TRP A 170 -3.98 14.13 -0.28
N GLU A 171 -4.47 15.37 -0.34
CA GLU A 171 -5.88 15.67 -0.60
C GLU A 171 -6.33 15.29 -2.01
N VAL A 172 -5.44 15.36 -3.01
CA VAL A 172 -5.75 14.85 -4.36
C VAL A 172 -5.88 13.32 -4.33
N LEU A 173 -4.96 12.61 -3.67
CA LEU A 173 -5.02 11.15 -3.53
C LEU A 173 -6.27 10.70 -2.79
N ARG A 174 -6.64 11.36 -1.68
CA ARG A 174 -7.87 11.07 -0.92
C ARG A 174 -9.12 11.20 -1.79
N ARG A 175 -9.22 12.27 -2.57
CA ARG A 175 -10.36 12.48 -3.47
C ARG A 175 -10.40 11.46 -4.59
N GLY A 176 -9.25 11.05 -5.11
CA GLY A 176 -9.13 9.95 -6.08
C GLY A 176 -9.62 8.62 -5.50
N ALA A 177 -9.16 8.25 -4.30
CA ALA A 177 -9.60 7.05 -3.58
C ALA A 177 -11.13 7.03 -3.38
N LEU A 178 -11.69 8.16 -2.92
CA LEU A 178 -13.14 8.29 -2.74
C LEU A 178 -13.90 8.13 -4.06
N ALA A 179 -13.43 8.77 -5.14
CA ALA A 179 -14.07 8.68 -6.45
C ALA A 179 -14.04 7.25 -6.99
N ASN A 180 -12.90 6.56 -6.89
CA ASN A 180 -12.75 5.16 -7.28
C ASN A 180 -13.70 4.27 -6.48
N HIS A 181 -13.77 4.48 -5.17
CA HIS A 181 -14.66 3.70 -4.31
C HIS A 181 -16.13 3.92 -4.65
N VAL A 182 -16.56 5.15 -4.93
CA VAL A 182 -17.93 5.45 -5.38
C VAL A 182 -18.24 4.70 -6.68
N ALA A 183 -17.37 4.80 -7.69
CA ALA A 183 -17.54 4.10 -8.96
C ALA A 183 -17.59 2.58 -8.80
N LEU A 184 -16.73 2.02 -7.95
CA LEU A 184 -16.67 0.59 -7.66
C LEU A 184 -17.95 0.09 -6.98
N ARG A 185 -18.50 0.85 -6.04
CA ARG A 185 -19.78 0.52 -5.39
C ARG A 185 -20.93 0.52 -6.40
N ASP A 186 -20.99 1.51 -7.28
CA ASP A 186 -22.01 1.60 -8.33
C ASP A 186 -21.93 0.40 -9.29
N ALA A 187 -20.72 -0.09 -9.57
CA ALA A 187 -20.47 -1.28 -10.37
C ALA A 187 -20.70 -2.61 -9.63
N THR A 188 -20.88 -2.60 -8.30
CA THR A 188 -21.01 -3.80 -7.47
C THR A 188 -22.31 -3.80 -6.64
N PRO A 189 -23.49 -3.99 -7.28
CA PRO A 189 -24.76 -4.03 -6.56
C PRO A 189 -24.77 -5.13 -5.49
N GLY A 190 -25.20 -4.78 -4.27
CA GLY A 190 -25.29 -5.74 -3.16
C GLY A 190 -24.01 -5.93 -2.35
N THR A 191 -22.99 -5.10 -2.56
CA THR A 191 -21.80 -5.05 -1.68
C THR A 191 -22.19 -4.90 -0.21
N ARG A 192 -21.45 -5.61 0.66
CA ARG A 192 -21.58 -5.51 2.12
C ARG A 192 -20.71 -4.40 2.70
N CYS A 193 -19.89 -3.77 1.86
CA CYS A 193 -19.00 -2.68 2.24
C CYS A 193 -19.79 -1.52 2.85
N PRO A 194 -19.40 -1.04 4.04
CA PRO A 194 -20.00 0.16 4.61
C PRO A 194 -19.76 1.38 3.72
N PRO A 195 -20.58 2.44 3.84
CA PRO A 195 -20.31 3.69 3.14
C PRO A 195 -18.90 4.22 3.47
N PRO A 196 -18.16 4.79 2.50
CA PRO A 196 -16.76 5.18 2.66
C PRO A 196 -16.59 6.49 3.47
N ARG A 197 -17.30 6.65 4.58
CA ARG A 197 -17.33 7.88 5.38
C ARG A 197 -15.95 8.34 5.84
N VAL A 198 -15.06 7.39 6.11
CA VAL A 198 -13.67 7.69 6.49
C VAL A 198 -12.93 8.34 5.32
N LEU A 199 -13.20 7.95 4.08
CA LEU A 199 -12.59 8.58 2.90
C LEU A 199 -13.23 9.94 2.59
N GLU A 200 -14.50 10.15 2.94
CA GLU A 200 -15.21 11.44 2.78
C GLU A 200 -14.64 12.54 3.69
N ASP A 201 -14.27 12.18 4.92
CA ASP A 201 -13.82 13.11 5.96
C ASP A 201 -12.30 13.09 6.14
N ALA A 202 -11.63 14.12 5.60
CA ALA A 202 -10.19 14.32 5.79
C ALA A 202 -9.82 14.39 7.29
N ALA A 203 -10.63 15.02 8.14
CA ALA A 203 -10.33 15.15 9.56
C ALA A 203 -10.36 13.79 10.27
N ALA A 204 -11.24 12.87 9.84
CA ALA A 204 -11.31 11.52 10.37
C ALA A 204 -10.03 10.71 10.07
N LEU A 205 -9.55 10.71 8.83
CA LEU A 205 -8.29 10.06 8.45
C LEU A 205 -7.10 10.65 9.22
N GLN A 206 -7.05 11.97 9.34
CA GLN A 206 -5.97 12.65 10.08
C GLN A 206 -6.03 12.35 11.58
N ALA A 207 -7.23 12.22 12.16
CA ALA A 207 -7.40 11.84 13.56
C ALA A 207 -6.92 10.41 13.79
N LEU A 208 -7.29 9.48 12.91
CA LEU A 208 -6.82 8.10 12.95
C LEU A 208 -5.29 8.02 12.82
N ALA A 209 -4.69 8.78 11.91
CA ALA A 209 -3.24 8.86 11.77
C ALA A 209 -2.56 9.35 13.06
N ARG A 210 -3.07 10.41 13.70
CA ARG A 210 -2.54 10.91 14.98
C ARG A 210 -2.63 9.87 16.09
N GLU A 211 -3.76 9.19 16.19
CA GLU A 211 -3.97 8.13 17.17
C GLU A 211 -2.95 6.99 16.99
N LEU A 212 -2.75 6.52 15.76
CA LEU A 212 -1.84 5.42 15.47
C LEU A 212 -0.37 5.82 15.65
N SER A 213 0.03 7.03 15.28
CA SER A 213 1.39 7.54 15.55
C SER A 213 1.70 7.56 17.04
N GLY A 214 0.77 8.02 17.88
CA GLY A 214 0.96 8.04 19.34
C GLY A 214 1.09 6.65 19.97
N ARG A 215 0.49 5.62 19.36
CA ARG A 215 0.64 4.22 19.84
C ARG A 215 2.01 3.63 19.54
N VAL A 216 2.63 4.02 18.42
CA VAL A 216 3.98 3.57 18.05
C VAL A 216 5.03 4.16 18.99
N GLU A 217 4.93 5.45 19.31
CA GLU A 217 5.87 6.13 20.23
C GLU A 217 5.84 5.56 21.65
N VAL A 218 4.69 5.06 22.12
CA VAL A 218 4.54 4.46 23.46
C VAL A 218 5.09 3.03 23.54
N GLN A 219 5.23 2.33 22.41
CA GLN A 219 5.80 0.97 22.38
C GLN A 219 7.34 0.95 22.33
N GLU A 220 7.98 2.08 21.98
CA GLU A 220 9.44 2.21 21.88
C GLU A 220 10.10 2.86 23.11
N GLY A 221 9.32 3.32 24.10
CA GLY A 221 9.79 3.95 25.35
C GLY A 221 9.68 3.05 26.57
#